data_AF-A0A1V1TAL9-F1
#
_entry.id   AF-A0A1V1TAL9-F1
#
_cell.length_a   1.000
_cell.length_b   1.000
_cell.length_c   1.000
_cell.angle_alpha   90.00
_cell.angle_beta   90.00
_cell.angle_gamma   90.00
#
_symmetry.space_group_name_H-M   'P 1'
#
loop_
_entity.id
_entity.type
_entity.pdbx_description
1 polymer ?
#
loop_
_entity_poly.entity_id
_entity_poly.type
_entity_poly.pdbx_seq_one_letter_code
_entity_poly.pdbx_strand_id
1 'polypeptide(L)'
;MVALQADGNQDSFNLQPWKELPSMFSTCRTTTMSEYVSTPEHSMPGGYHNIFFTATFKNNAEITAHAVELHEELVSHFKERIPDGDFWTQCLFQPLPTLYAARSAAAGGNAMGLERQSANGLLFLAVAMVRTSSQYVWAYPRVKAWLEAIKTFAGTVTEEGNLDWIYLNYADISQNPLRSYGEQNLRRLEEVAAKYDPEHVFQRLCTSGFKILSAK
;
A
#
# COMPACT_ATOMS: atom_id res chain seq x y z
N MET A 1 11.20 8.69 -2.53
CA MET A 1 11.74 7.32 -2.73
C MET A 1 12.81 7.08 -1.69
N VAL A 2 12.77 5.94 -1.00
CA VAL A 2 13.72 5.59 0.06
C VAL A 2 14.63 4.48 -0.47
N ALA A 3 15.94 4.71 -0.45
CA ALA A 3 16.95 3.70 -0.74
C ALA A 3 17.78 3.48 0.53
N LEU A 4 17.87 2.22 0.97
CA LEU A 4 18.67 1.82 2.13
C LEU A 4 19.82 0.94 1.64
N GLN A 5 21.03 1.25 2.09
CA GLN A 5 22.18 0.39 1.88
C GLN A 5 22.73 -0.06 3.24
N ALA A 6 22.68 -1.37 3.49
CA ALA A 6 22.90 -1.94 4.82
C ALA A 6 24.39 -2.11 5.19
N ASP A 7 25.31 -2.04 4.22
CA ASP A 7 26.75 -2.14 4.46
C ASP A 7 27.39 -0.82 4.93
N GLY A 8 26.61 0.27 5.00
CA GLY A 8 27.07 1.60 5.41
C GLY A 8 27.98 2.29 4.39
N ASN A 9 28.18 1.72 3.19
CA ASN A 9 29.02 2.30 2.15
C ASN A 9 28.25 3.37 1.37
N GLN A 10 28.49 4.64 1.68
CA GLN A 10 27.88 5.77 0.99
C GLN A 10 28.19 5.81 -0.50
N ASP A 11 29.32 5.26 -0.93
CA ASP A 11 29.79 5.28 -2.33
C ASP A 11 29.48 3.99 -3.08
N SER A 12 28.61 3.15 -2.52
CA SER A 12 28.11 1.96 -3.18
C SER A 12 27.66 2.28 -4.61
N PHE A 13 28.15 1.48 -5.58
CA PHE A 13 27.77 1.62 -6.98
C PHE A 13 26.24 1.61 -7.17
N ASN A 14 25.52 0.88 -6.31
CA ASN A 14 24.07 0.79 -6.33
C ASN A 14 23.37 2.10 -5.90
N LEU A 15 24.08 3.01 -5.22
CA LEU A 15 23.57 4.32 -4.80
C LEU A 15 23.83 5.43 -5.82
N GLN A 16 24.82 5.29 -6.70
CA GLN A 16 25.22 6.34 -7.65
C GLN A 16 24.07 6.80 -8.56
N PRO A 17 23.30 5.90 -9.21
CA PRO A 17 22.18 6.33 -10.05
C PRO A 17 21.13 7.13 -9.29
N TRP A 18 20.95 6.87 -7.99
CA TRP A 18 19.98 7.59 -7.16
C TRP A 18 20.49 8.97 -6.76
N LYS A 19 21.80 9.16 -6.57
CA LYS A 19 22.41 10.45 -6.25
C LYS A 19 22.41 11.41 -7.44
N GLU A 20 22.39 10.88 -8.67
CA GLU A 20 22.34 11.65 -9.91
C GLU A 20 20.95 12.21 -10.22
N LEU A 21 19.90 11.68 -9.59
CA LEU A 21 18.54 12.17 -9.79
C LEU A 21 18.37 13.57 -9.19
N PRO A 22 17.70 14.50 -9.88
CA PRO A 22 17.34 15.79 -9.32
C PRO A 22 16.54 15.61 -8.02
N SER A 23 16.99 16.24 -6.93
CA SER A 23 16.31 16.19 -5.65
C SER A 23 15.87 17.60 -5.22
N MET A 24 14.63 17.72 -4.75
CA MET A 24 14.14 18.94 -4.11
C MET A 24 14.60 19.05 -2.65
N PHE A 25 14.83 17.89 -2.02
CA PHE A 25 15.33 17.75 -0.66
C PHE A 25 15.99 16.37 -0.52
N SER A 26 17.01 16.25 0.35
CA SER A 26 17.71 14.99 0.61
C SER A 26 17.90 14.80 2.11
N THR A 27 17.50 13.64 2.61
CA THR A 27 17.82 13.14 3.97
C THR A 27 18.88 12.04 3.94
N CYS A 28 19.53 11.81 2.79
CA CYS A 28 20.52 10.75 2.63
C CYS A 28 21.68 10.96 3.59
N ARG A 29 21.86 10.01 4.51
CA ARG A 29 22.91 10.03 5.54
C ARG A 29 23.30 8.61 5.90
N THR A 30 24.55 8.40 6.29
CA THR A 30 24.89 7.20 7.08
C THR A 30 24.32 7.37 8.47
N THR A 31 23.60 6.36 8.95
CA THR A 31 23.01 6.34 10.28
C THR A 31 23.00 4.91 10.79
N THR A 32 22.86 4.74 12.11
CA THR A 32 22.68 3.41 12.70
C THR A 32 21.23 2.95 12.54
N MET A 33 21.01 1.63 12.59
CA MET A 33 19.63 1.09 12.58
C MET A 33 18.80 1.63 13.76
N SER A 34 19.43 1.82 14.93
CA SER A 34 18.77 2.36 16.12
C SER A 34 18.28 3.80 15.89
N GLU A 35 19.11 4.65 15.31
CA GLU A 35 18.75 6.03 14.98
C GLU A 35 17.68 6.08 13.88
N TYR A 36 17.82 5.25 12.85
CA TYR A 36 16.86 5.17 11.74
C TYR A 36 15.44 4.87 12.25
N VAL A 37 15.30 3.86 13.10
CA VAL A 37 14.00 3.48 13.71
C VAL A 37 13.48 4.55 14.66
N SER A 38 14.36 5.29 15.34
CA SER A 38 13.99 6.37 16.26
C SER A 38 13.67 7.68 15.54
N THR A 39 13.87 7.76 14.22
CA THR A 39 13.67 8.99 13.46
C THR A 39 12.17 9.25 13.27
N PRO A 40 11.63 10.42 13.68
CA PRO A 40 10.21 10.74 13.56
C PRO A 40 9.66 10.66 12.12
N GLU A 41 10.54 10.81 11.13
CA GLU A 41 10.27 10.64 9.70
C GLU A 41 9.59 9.30 9.35
N HIS A 42 9.78 8.26 10.19
CA HIS A 42 9.23 6.91 9.97
C HIS A 42 8.10 6.54 10.95
N SER A 43 7.75 7.43 11.89
CA SER A 43 6.69 7.16 12.89
C SER A 43 5.41 7.92 12.54
N MET A 44 4.30 7.21 12.40
CA MET A 44 2.98 7.85 12.31
C MET A 44 2.61 8.42 13.70
N PRO A 45 2.22 9.70 13.80
CA PRO A 45 1.89 10.30 15.09
C PRO A 45 0.67 9.60 15.70
N GLY A 46 0.75 9.33 17.01
CA GLY A 46 -0.39 8.78 17.76
C GLY A 46 -1.54 9.76 17.87
N GLY A 47 -2.76 9.25 18.09
CA GLY A 47 -3.95 10.09 18.33
C GLY A 47 -4.68 10.58 17.08
N TYR A 48 -4.41 9.97 15.92
CA TYR A 48 -5.16 10.20 14.68
C TYR A 48 -6.06 9.02 14.34
N HIS A 49 -7.16 9.32 13.66
CA HIS A 49 -7.94 8.35 12.92
C HIS A 49 -7.30 8.14 11.54
N ASN A 50 -6.85 6.91 11.28
CA ASN A 50 -6.20 6.54 10.03
C ASN A 50 -7.23 6.01 9.02
N ILE A 51 -7.08 6.44 7.77
CA ILE A 51 -7.83 5.95 6.62
C ILE A 51 -6.81 5.45 5.60
N PHE A 52 -6.85 4.15 5.32
CA PHE A 52 -6.01 3.52 4.31
C PHE A 52 -6.89 2.87 3.25
N PHE A 53 -6.54 3.08 1.99
CA PHE A 53 -7.11 2.35 0.86
C PHE A 53 -5.99 2.00 -0.09
N THR A 54 -6.03 0.79 -0.66
CA THR A 54 -4.95 0.31 -1.53
C THR A 54 -5.48 -0.30 -2.81
N ALA A 55 -4.68 -0.22 -3.87
CA ALA A 55 -4.85 -0.98 -5.09
C ALA A 55 -3.48 -1.28 -5.68
N THR A 56 -3.46 -2.12 -6.71
CA THR A 56 -2.27 -2.31 -7.52
C THR A 56 -2.59 -1.86 -8.93
N PHE A 57 -1.76 -0.98 -9.47
CA PHE A 57 -1.89 -0.48 -10.84
C PHE A 57 -0.74 -0.98 -11.68
N LYS A 58 -0.92 -1.06 -13.00
CA LYS A 58 0.22 -1.22 -13.91
C LYS A 58 1.13 -0.02 -13.79
N ASN A 59 2.44 -0.26 -13.86
CA ASN A 59 3.43 0.81 -13.87
C ASN A 59 3.28 1.64 -15.16
N ASN A 60 2.56 2.76 -15.06
CA ASN A 60 2.20 3.64 -16.15
C ASN A 60 2.15 5.09 -15.65
N ALA A 61 2.80 5.99 -16.40
CA ALA A 61 2.97 7.38 -16.01
C ALA A 61 1.63 8.16 -15.94
N GLU A 62 0.70 7.89 -16.85
CA GLU A 62 -0.60 8.55 -16.91
C GLU A 62 -1.44 8.21 -15.67
N ILE A 63 -1.45 6.93 -15.27
CA ILE A 63 -2.16 6.48 -14.05
C ILE A 63 -1.58 7.18 -12.81
N THR A 64 -0.24 7.24 -12.70
CA THR A 64 0.40 7.90 -11.55
C THR A 64 0.17 9.40 -11.54
N ALA A 65 0.22 10.07 -12.69
CA ALA A 65 -0.01 11.51 -12.79
C ALA A 65 -1.45 11.85 -12.39
N HIS A 66 -2.43 11.11 -12.92
CA HIS A 66 -3.83 11.32 -12.58
C HIS A 66 -4.14 11.08 -11.09
N ALA A 67 -3.52 10.07 -10.49
CA ALA A 67 -3.65 9.81 -9.07
C ALA A 67 -3.08 10.94 -8.20
N VAL A 68 -2.00 11.60 -8.64
CA VAL A 68 -1.44 12.79 -7.98
C VAL A 68 -2.35 14.01 -8.17
N GLU A 69 -2.88 14.25 -9.37
CA GLU A 69 -3.84 15.33 -9.63
C GLU A 69 -5.07 15.23 -8.71
N LEU A 70 -5.69 14.05 -8.65
CA LEU A 70 -6.82 13.82 -7.74
C LEU A 70 -6.43 13.93 -6.26
N HIS A 71 -5.17 13.64 -5.91
CA HIS A 71 -4.67 13.84 -4.55
C HIS A 71 -4.57 15.33 -4.21
N GLU A 72 -4.11 16.17 -5.13
CA GLU A 72 -4.04 17.62 -4.94
C GLU A 72 -5.43 18.24 -4.74
N GLU A 73 -6.43 17.77 -5.49
CA GLU A 73 -7.84 18.14 -5.30
C GLU A 73 -8.34 17.72 -3.90
N LEU A 74 -8.08 16.47 -3.51
CA LEU A 74 -8.43 15.97 -2.18
C LEU A 74 -7.79 16.81 -1.07
N VAL A 75 -6.50 17.13 -1.19
CA VAL A 75 -5.77 17.97 -0.23
C VAL A 75 -6.39 19.36 -0.13
N SER A 76 -6.84 19.93 -1.24
CA SER A 76 -7.51 21.24 -1.25
C SER A 76 -8.80 21.21 -0.41
N HIS A 77 -9.62 20.17 -0.57
CA HIS A 77 -10.80 19.97 0.29
C HIS A 77 -10.46 19.76 1.76
N PHE A 78 -9.37 19.07 2.08
CA PHE A 78 -8.93 18.92 3.46
C PHE A 78 -8.51 20.26 4.07
N LYS A 79 -7.78 21.11 3.34
CA LYS A 79 -7.41 22.46 3.78
C LYS A 79 -8.62 23.34 4.05
N GLU A 80 -9.65 23.25 3.21
CA GLU A 80 -10.93 23.96 3.43
C GLU A 80 -11.67 23.46 4.67
N ARG A 81 -11.67 22.13 4.89
CA ARG A 81 -12.42 21.50 5.98
C ARG A 81 -11.72 21.62 7.34
N ILE A 82 -10.40 21.66 7.34
CA ILE A 82 -9.51 21.60 8.51
C ILE A 82 -8.53 22.80 8.43
N PRO A 83 -9.00 24.02 8.80
CA PRO A 83 -8.24 25.25 8.57
C PRO A 83 -6.98 25.38 9.42
N ASP A 84 -6.88 24.65 10.53
CA ASP A 84 -5.67 24.57 11.36
C ASP A 84 -4.58 23.69 10.73
N GLY A 85 -4.89 22.99 9.64
CA GLY A 85 -3.95 22.14 8.91
C GLY A 85 -3.59 20.84 9.64
N ASP A 86 -4.30 20.47 10.71
CA ASP A 86 -3.98 19.31 11.53
C ASP A 86 -4.50 18.00 10.91
N PHE A 87 -3.94 17.66 9.74
CA PHE A 87 -4.19 16.43 9.00
C PHE A 87 -2.95 15.97 8.24
N TRP A 88 -2.91 14.70 7.86
CA TRP A 88 -1.89 14.15 6.99
C TRP A 88 -2.53 13.43 5.80
N THR A 89 -1.91 13.53 4.62
CA THR A 89 -2.31 12.72 3.46
C THR A 89 -1.09 12.24 2.69
N GLN A 90 -1.17 11.05 2.09
CA GLN A 90 -0.10 10.52 1.26
C GLN A 90 -0.68 9.81 0.03
N CYS A 91 -0.09 10.10 -1.14
CA CYS A 91 -0.26 9.38 -2.40
C CYS A 91 1.01 8.57 -2.61
N LEU A 92 1.01 7.31 -2.16
CA LEU A 92 2.22 6.48 -2.12
C LEU A 92 2.18 5.43 -3.24
N PHE A 93 3.27 5.38 -4.02
CA PHE A 93 3.53 4.31 -5.00
C PHE A 93 4.78 3.54 -4.60
N GLN A 94 4.66 2.22 -4.55
CA GLN A 94 5.78 1.31 -4.28
C GLN A 94 5.96 0.37 -5.47
N PRO A 95 7.18 0.23 -6.01
CA PRO A 95 7.42 -0.70 -7.10
C PRO A 95 7.05 -2.13 -6.72
N LEU A 96 6.27 -2.79 -7.57
CA LEU A 96 5.93 -4.21 -7.45
C LEU A 96 6.26 -4.92 -8.77
N PRO A 97 7.55 -5.14 -9.10
CA PRO A 97 7.95 -5.80 -10.34
C PRO A 97 7.59 -7.28 -10.32
N THR A 98 7.28 -7.84 -11.48
CA THR A 98 7.00 -9.28 -11.65
C THR A 98 8.19 -10.16 -11.26
N LEU A 99 9.40 -9.59 -11.24
CA LEU A 99 10.61 -10.25 -10.75
C LEU A 99 10.45 -10.82 -9.33
N TYR A 100 9.75 -10.12 -8.43
CA TYR A 100 9.53 -10.63 -7.06
C TYR A 100 8.70 -11.92 -7.07
N ALA A 101 7.65 -11.96 -7.90
CA ALA A 101 6.83 -13.15 -8.07
C ALA A 101 7.62 -14.30 -8.70
N ALA A 102 8.39 -14.04 -9.75
CA ALA A 102 9.22 -15.04 -10.42
C ALA A 102 10.25 -15.66 -9.47
N ARG A 103 10.92 -14.84 -8.65
CA ARG A 103 11.86 -15.32 -7.62
C ARG A 103 11.16 -16.11 -6.53
N SER A 104 9.98 -15.67 -6.08
CA SER A 104 9.21 -16.43 -5.09
C SER A 104 8.80 -17.79 -5.63
N ALA A 105 8.32 -17.88 -6.88
CA ALA A 105 7.93 -19.13 -7.50
C ALA A 105 9.13 -20.11 -7.61
N ALA A 106 10.29 -19.62 -8.05
CA ALA A 106 11.52 -20.41 -8.11
C ALA A 106 12.00 -20.92 -6.73
N ALA A 107 11.65 -20.21 -5.65
CA ALA A 107 11.99 -20.57 -4.27
C ALA A 107 10.90 -21.41 -3.56
N GLY A 108 9.90 -21.94 -4.28
CA GLY A 108 8.84 -22.79 -3.73
C GLY A 108 7.47 -22.12 -3.59
N GLY A 109 7.33 -20.86 -4.02
CA GLY A 109 6.07 -20.11 -4.03
C GLY A 109 5.64 -19.56 -2.68
N ASN A 110 4.54 -18.81 -2.67
CA ASN A 110 3.90 -18.31 -1.44
C ASN A 110 2.38 -18.17 -1.64
N ALA A 111 1.65 -17.78 -0.59
CA ALA A 111 0.18 -17.72 -0.60
C ALA A 111 -0.42 -16.42 -1.15
N MET A 112 0.40 -15.44 -1.58
CA MET A 112 -0.06 -14.10 -1.96
C MET A 112 -0.54 -14.01 -3.41
N GLY A 113 -0.21 -14.95 -4.29
CA GLY A 113 -0.74 -14.98 -5.66
C GLY A 113 -0.16 -13.95 -6.63
N LEU A 114 1.00 -13.37 -6.32
CA LEU A 114 1.65 -12.35 -7.15
C LEU A 114 2.08 -12.87 -8.53
N GLU A 115 2.27 -14.18 -8.68
CA GLU A 115 2.61 -14.84 -9.94
C GLU A 115 1.55 -14.69 -11.04
N ARG A 116 0.33 -14.28 -10.68
CA ARG A 116 -0.73 -13.97 -11.64
C ARG A 116 -0.64 -12.58 -12.24
N GLN A 117 0.21 -11.70 -11.72
CA GLN A 117 0.39 -10.36 -12.27
C GLN A 117 1.06 -10.45 -13.65
N SER A 118 0.38 -9.93 -14.67
CA SER A 118 0.84 -9.96 -16.07
C SER A 118 1.86 -8.88 -16.40
N ALA A 119 1.95 -7.83 -15.57
CA ALA A 119 2.81 -6.67 -15.80
C ALA A 119 3.49 -6.21 -14.52
N ASN A 120 4.57 -5.42 -14.67
CA ASN A 120 5.18 -4.72 -13.54
C ASN A 120 4.16 -3.75 -12.95
N GLY A 121 3.91 -3.88 -11.66
CA GLY A 121 2.93 -3.10 -10.94
C GLY A 121 3.53 -1.98 -10.10
N LEU A 122 2.64 -1.11 -9.64
CA LEU A 122 2.82 -0.17 -8.56
C LEU A 122 1.78 -0.51 -7.49
N LEU A 123 2.25 -0.88 -6.30
CA LEU A 123 1.41 -0.96 -5.12
C LEU A 123 1.10 0.48 -4.69
N PHE A 124 -0.17 0.84 -4.76
CA PHE A 124 -0.67 2.14 -4.38
C PHE A 124 -1.25 2.11 -2.97
N LEU A 125 -0.93 3.14 -2.18
CA LEU A 125 -1.54 3.37 -0.87
C LEU A 125 -2.01 4.84 -0.79
N ALA A 126 -3.32 5.00 -0.65
CA ALA A 126 -3.96 6.23 -0.25
C ALA A 126 -3.99 6.31 1.28
N VAL A 127 -3.38 7.35 1.85
CA VAL A 127 -3.40 7.63 3.29
C VAL A 127 -4.11 8.94 3.55
N ALA A 128 -5.00 8.94 4.55
CA ALA A 128 -5.40 10.16 5.26
C ALA A 128 -5.42 9.94 6.76
N MET A 129 -5.02 10.96 7.51
CA MET A 129 -5.03 10.99 8.98
C MET A 129 -5.71 12.26 9.45
N VAL A 130 -6.65 12.13 10.38
CA VAL A 130 -7.41 13.26 10.95
C VAL A 130 -7.58 13.11 12.46
N ARG A 131 -7.67 14.23 13.17
CA ARG A 131 -7.72 14.27 14.65
C ARG A 131 -9.01 13.72 15.23
N THR A 132 -10.14 14.05 14.61
CA THR A 132 -11.45 13.89 15.22
C THR A 132 -12.32 12.90 14.47
N SER A 133 -13.24 12.25 15.17
CA SER A 133 -14.18 11.31 14.55
C SER A 133 -15.11 11.99 13.53
N SER A 134 -15.43 13.27 13.72
CA SER A 134 -16.25 14.03 12.75
C SER A 134 -15.49 14.32 11.45
N GLN A 135 -14.19 14.62 11.54
CA GLN A 135 -13.32 14.71 10.37
C GLN A 135 -13.19 13.33 9.70
N TYR A 136 -13.06 12.25 10.46
CA TYR A 136 -12.97 10.89 9.91
C TYR A 136 -14.20 10.52 9.08
N VAL A 137 -15.41 10.74 9.63
CA VAL A 137 -16.67 10.48 8.92
C VAL A 137 -16.77 11.27 7.62
N TRP A 138 -16.23 12.50 7.59
CA TRP A 138 -16.19 13.33 6.39
C TRP A 138 -15.10 12.88 5.39
N ALA A 139 -13.93 12.48 5.88
CA ALA A 139 -12.75 12.14 5.08
C ALA A 139 -12.86 10.74 4.45
N TYR A 140 -13.32 9.74 5.19
CA TYR A 140 -13.39 8.34 4.74
C TYR A 140 -14.04 8.15 3.36
N PRO A 141 -15.27 8.65 3.10
CA PRO A 141 -15.89 8.48 1.78
C PRO A 141 -15.14 9.21 0.65
N ARG A 142 -14.40 10.28 0.95
CA ARG A 142 -13.63 11.05 -0.04
C ARG A 142 -12.34 10.33 -0.43
N VAL A 143 -11.63 9.76 0.54
CA VAL A 143 -10.44 8.94 0.27
C VAL A 143 -10.84 7.67 -0.50
N LYS A 144 -11.98 7.08 -0.16
CA LYS A 144 -12.54 5.96 -0.93
C LYS A 144 -12.87 6.37 -2.37
N ALA A 145 -13.55 7.49 -2.55
CA ALA A 145 -13.89 8.01 -3.89
C ALA A 145 -12.64 8.33 -4.72
N TRP A 146 -11.59 8.85 -4.09
CA TRP A 146 -10.30 9.08 -4.73
C TRP A 146 -9.69 7.78 -5.28
N LEU A 147 -9.63 6.70 -4.49
CA LEU A 147 -9.16 5.39 -4.99
C LEU A 147 -10.01 4.90 -6.17
N GLU A 148 -11.35 4.96 -6.05
CA GLU A 148 -12.25 4.46 -7.11
C GLU A 148 -12.18 5.28 -8.40
N ALA A 149 -11.93 6.59 -8.31
CA ALA A 149 -11.67 7.44 -9.46
C ALA A 149 -10.38 7.03 -10.18
N ILE A 150 -9.29 6.76 -9.44
CA ILE A 150 -8.04 6.24 -10.03
C ILE A 150 -8.29 4.90 -10.71
N LYS A 151 -8.99 3.96 -10.06
CA LYS A 151 -9.29 2.64 -10.64
C LYS A 151 -10.10 2.75 -11.92
N THR A 152 -11.07 3.67 -11.96
CA THR A 152 -11.88 3.93 -13.15
C THR A 152 -11.01 4.46 -14.28
N PHE A 153 -10.19 5.49 -14.02
CA PHE A 153 -9.27 6.04 -15.00
C PHE A 153 -8.26 4.99 -15.51
N ALA A 154 -7.64 4.23 -14.61
CA ALA A 154 -6.70 3.17 -14.96
C ALA A 154 -7.31 2.15 -15.92
N GLY A 155 -8.58 1.78 -15.72
CA GLY A 155 -9.30 0.87 -16.61
C GLY A 155 -9.56 1.43 -18.01
N THR A 156 -9.51 2.75 -18.20
CA THR A 156 -9.60 3.39 -19.53
C THR A 156 -8.27 3.51 -20.25
N VAL A 157 -7.15 3.56 -19.51
CA VAL A 157 -5.80 3.71 -20.08
C VAL A 157 -5.33 2.43 -20.75
N THR A 158 -5.56 1.27 -20.13
CA THR A 158 -5.13 -0.04 -20.65
C THR A 158 -5.91 -1.16 -19.97
N GLU A 159 -6.09 -2.29 -20.66
CA GLU A 159 -6.78 -3.48 -20.14
C GLU A 159 -6.19 -3.96 -18.80
N GLU A 160 -4.87 -3.79 -18.63
CA GLU A 160 -4.13 -4.16 -17.42
C GLU A 160 -3.94 -2.99 -16.44
N GLY A 161 -4.67 -1.88 -16.60
CA GLY A 161 -4.44 -0.68 -15.79
C GLY A 161 -4.64 -0.94 -14.30
N ASN A 162 -5.65 -1.76 -13.98
CA ASN A 162 -5.85 -2.34 -12.65
C ASN A 162 -5.27 -3.74 -12.60
N LEU A 163 -4.34 -4.00 -11.69
CA LEU A 163 -3.85 -5.33 -11.39
C LEU A 163 -4.66 -5.90 -10.23
N ASP A 164 -5.27 -7.07 -10.43
CA ASP A 164 -6.16 -7.73 -9.45
C ASP A 164 -5.36 -8.36 -8.30
N TRP A 165 -4.80 -7.49 -7.46
CA TRP A 165 -4.06 -7.85 -6.25
C TRP A 165 -4.12 -6.70 -5.25
N ILE A 166 -4.41 -7.02 -3.98
CA ILE A 166 -4.56 -6.05 -2.90
C ILE A 166 -3.64 -6.48 -1.75
N TYR A 167 -2.78 -5.57 -1.29
CA TYR A 167 -1.91 -5.85 -0.17
C TYR A 167 -2.66 -5.78 1.16
N LEU A 168 -2.73 -6.90 1.88
CA LEU A 168 -3.54 -7.06 3.09
C LEU A 168 -3.19 -6.04 4.17
N ASN A 169 -1.91 -5.70 4.35
CA ASN A 169 -1.48 -4.77 5.40
C ASN A 169 -1.98 -3.33 5.19
N TYR A 170 -2.40 -2.99 3.99
CA TYR A 170 -2.88 -1.65 3.62
C TYR A 170 -4.37 -1.60 3.33
N ALA A 171 -5.03 -2.75 3.28
CA ALA A 171 -6.41 -2.86 2.87
C ALA A 171 -7.35 -2.28 3.93
N ASP A 172 -8.30 -1.47 3.48
CA ASP A 172 -9.45 -1.07 4.31
C ASP A 172 -10.32 -2.29 4.63
N ILE A 173 -11.07 -2.24 5.73
CA ILE A 173 -12.02 -3.29 6.11
C ILE A 173 -13.08 -3.57 5.03
N SER A 174 -13.39 -2.59 4.16
CA SER A 174 -14.31 -2.78 3.04
C SER A 174 -13.69 -3.47 1.82
N GLN A 175 -12.39 -3.75 1.82
CA GLN A 175 -11.69 -4.47 0.75
C GLN A 175 -11.57 -5.97 1.07
N ASN A 176 -11.34 -6.80 0.05
CA ASN A 176 -11.16 -8.25 0.21
C ASN A 176 -9.79 -8.70 -0.31
N PRO A 177 -8.70 -8.47 0.44
CA PRO A 177 -7.35 -8.81 -0.01
C PRO A 177 -7.13 -10.31 -0.18
N LEU A 178 -7.71 -11.15 0.69
CA LEU A 178 -7.54 -12.60 0.61
C LEU A 178 -8.14 -13.18 -0.67
N ARG A 179 -9.27 -12.65 -1.14
CA ARG A 179 -9.84 -13.02 -2.44
C ARG A 179 -8.94 -12.63 -3.61
N SER A 180 -8.29 -11.46 -3.54
CA SER A 180 -7.34 -11.01 -4.57
C SER A 180 -6.11 -11.92 -4.69
N TYR A 181 -5.85 -12.80 -3.71
CA TYR A 181 -4.79 -13.81 -3.78
C TYR A 181 -5.15 -15.00 -4.65
N GLY A 182 -6.38 -15.02 -5.17
CA GLY A 182 -6.88 -15.93 -6.19
C GLY A 182 -7.37 -17.24 -5.61
N GLU A 183 -8.32 -17.84 -6.33
CA GLU A 183 -9.09 -19.00 -5.90
C GLU A 183 -8.25 -20.18 -5.40
N GLN A 184 -7.13 -20.49 -6.07
CA GLN A 184 -6.26 -21.58 -5.65
C GLN A 184 -5.56 -21.30 -4.32
N ASN A 185 -5.07 -20.09 -4.11
CA ASN A 185 -4.37 -19.74 -2.88
C ASN A 185 -5.36 -19.55 -1.73
N LEU A 186 -6.55 -19.01 -1.99
CA LEU A 186 -7.60 -18.92 -0.99
C LEU A 186 -8.01 -20.32 -0.51
N ARG A 187 -8.26 -21.27 -1.42
CA ARG A 187 -8.52 -22.68 -1.06
C ARG A 187 -7.39 -23.29 -0.25
N ARG A 188 -6.14 -23.05 -0.64
CA ARG A 188 -4.98 -23.52 0.13
C ARG A 188 -4.95 -22.93 1.55
N LEU A 189 -5.30 -21.65 1.72
CA LEU A 189 -5.40 -21.02 3.03
C LEU A 189 -6.53 -21.66 3.87
N GLU A 190 -7.66 -21.98 3.26
CA GLU A 190 -8.77 -22.71 3.91
C GLU A 190 -8.34 -24.11 4.36
N GLU A 191 -7.66 -24.87 3.50
CA GLU A 191 -7.15 -26.21 3.81
C GLU A 191 -6.14 -26.18 4.97
N VAL A 192 -5.22 -25.22 4.96
CA VAL A 192 -4.23 -25.04 6.03
C VAL A 192 -4.92 -24.64 7.33
N ALA A 193 -5.90 -23.73 7.28
CA ALA A 193 -6.67 -23.35 8.46
C ALA A 193 -7.45 -24.53 9.03
N ALA A 194 -8.11 -25.35 8.20
CA ALA A 194 -8.84 -26.54 8.65
C ALA A 194 -7.91 -27.59 9.28
N LYS A 195 -6.67 -27.72 8.78
CA LYS A 195 -5.70 -28.67 9.32
C LYS A 195 -5.13 -28.25 10.68
N TYR A 196 -4.82 -26.97 10.85
CA TYR A 196 -4.06 -26.48 12.02
C TYR A 196 -4.89 -25.68 13.03
N ASP A 197 -6.06 -25.17 12.62
CA ASP A 197 -7.04 -24.49 13.47
C ASP A 197 -8.46 -25.05 13.21
N PRO A 198 -8.69 -26.36 13.46
CA PRO A 198 -9.96 -27.03 13.14
C PRO A 198 -11.16 -26.48 13.92
N GLU A 199 -10.93 -25.87 15.08
CA GLU A 199 -11.98 -25.20 15.89
C GLU A 199 -12.13 -23.71 15.55
N HIS A 200 -11.36 -23.21 14.58
CA HIS A 200 -11.39 -21.84 14.10
C HIS A 200 -11.14 -20.80 15.21
N VAL A 201 -10.28 -21.14 16.18
CA VAL A 201 -9.93 -20.30 17.33
C VAL A 201 -9.43 -18.94 16.86
N PHE A 202 -8.55 -18.88 15.87
CA PHE A 202 -8.00 -17.61 15.37
C PHE A 202 -8.98 -16.87 14.45
N GLN A 203 -9.87 -17.59 13.77
CA GLN A 203 -10.91 -16.94 12.96
C GLN A 203 -12.00 -16.31 13.85
N ARG A 204 -12.26 -16.88 15.04
CA ARG A 204 -13.32 -16.44 15.97
C ARG A 204 -12.84 -15.48 17.05
N LEU A 205 -11.73 -15.78 17.71
CA LEU A 205 -11.29 -15.07 18.91
C LEU A 205 -10.39 -13.88 18.59
N CYS A 206 -9.64 -13.90 17.47
CA CYS A 206 -8.95 -12.70 17.02
C CYS A 206 -9.98 -11.74 16.42
N THR A 207 -10.21 -10.60 17.05
CA THR A 207 -11.22 -9.61 16.60
C THR A 207 -10.73 -8.71 15.45
N SER A 208 -9.43 -8.67 15.20
CA SER A 208 -8.80 -7.88 14.14
C SER A 208 -8.39 -8.72 12.92
N GLY A 209 -8.10 -8.02 11.83
CA GLY A 209 -7.57 -8.59 10.58
C GLY A 209 -8.62 -9.30 9.73
N PHE A 210 -8.26 -9.53 8.47
CA PHE A 210 -9.11 -10.23 7.51
C PHE A 210 -9.24 -11.70 7.85
N LYS A 211 -10.46 -12.23 7.73
CA LYS A 211 -10.78 -13.64 8.02
C LYS A 211 -10.92 -14.42 6.74
N ILE A 212 -10.36 -15.63 6.71
CA ILE A 212 -10.46 -16.55 5.57
C ILE A 212 -11.93 -16.92 5.34
N LEU A 213 -12.67 -17.20 6.43
CA LEU A 213 -14.10 -17.56 6.37
C LEU A 213 -15.01 -16.44 5.81
N SER A 214 -14.54 -15.19 5.84
CA SER A 214 -15.26 -14.02 5.35
C SER A 214 -14.80 -13.58 3.95
N ALA A 215 -13.77 -14.21 3.38
CA ALA A 215 -13.16 -13.83 2.12
C ALA A 215 -13.94 -14.33 0.88
N LYS A 216 -15.28 -14.24 0.92
CA LYS A 216 -16.17 -14.78 -0.12
C LYS A 216 -16.36 -13.88 -1.34
#